data_AF-A0A381WJS5-F1
#
_entry.id   AF-A0A381WJS5-F1
#
_cell.length_a   1.000
_cell.length_b   1.000
_cell.length_c   1.000
_cell.angle_alpha   90.00
_cell.angle_beta   90.00
_cell.angle_gamma   90.00
#
_symmetry.space_group_name_H-M   'P 1'
#
loop_
_entity.id
_entity.type
_entity.pdbx_description
1 polymer ?
#
loop_
_entity_poly.entity_id
_entity_poly.type
_entity_poly.pdbx_seq_one_letter_code
_entity_poly.pdbx_strand_id
1 'polypeptide(L)' 'MAHELQLGFWKRLKNLSPFGLGRVKPKHYRDMLRVVARNRDNLGYAWKVLSRGACDGCALGTAGLRDWTLTGTHLCMVRL' A
#
# COMPACT_ATOMS: atom_id res chain seq x y z
N MET A 1 -17.65 -36.13 4.86
CA MET A 1 -17.15 -36.29 3.48
C MET A 1 -17.89 -35.31 2.55
N ALA A 2 -17.72 -33.98 2.72
CA ALA A 2 -18.43 -32.97 1.90
C ALA A 2 -17.67 -31.63 1.78
N HIS A 3 -16.38 -31.58 2.14
CA HIS A 3 -15.64 -30.31 2.25
C HIS A 3 -14.57 -30.11 1.16
N GLU A 4 -14.33 -31.08 0.27
CA GLU A 4 -13.31 -30.98 -0.80
C GLU A 4 -13.86 -30.53 -2.17
N LEU A 5 -15.17 -30.66 -2.42
CA LEU A 5 -15.73 -30.39 -3.76
C LEU A 5 -15.87 -28.88 -4.10
N GLN A 6 -15.84 -27.99 -3.09
CA GLN A 6 -16.08 -26.55 -3.31
C GLN A 6 -14.81 -25.77 -3.71
N LEU A 7 -13.64 -26.40 -3.64
CA LEU A 7 -12.35 -25.76 -3.91
C LEU A 7 -11.98 -25.72 -5.41
N GLY A 8 -12.54 -26.59 -6.25
CA GLY A 8 -12.15 -26.71 -7.67
C GLY A 8 -12.62 -25.54 -8.55
N PHE A 9 -13.88 -25.14 -8.40
CA PHE A 9 -14.49 -24.09 -9.23
C PHE A 9 -13.85 -22.71 -8.99
N TRP A 10 -13.65 -22.34 -7.72
CA TRP A 10 -13.02 -21.08 -7.33
C TRP A 10 -11.52 -21.02 -7.66
N LYS A 11 -10.82 -22.16 -7.66
CA LYS A 11 -9.41 -22.25 -8.06
C LYS A 11 -9.22 -22.00 -9.56
N ARG A 12 -10.17 -22.46 -10.39
CA ARG A 12 -10.19 -22.25 -11.85
C ARG A 12 -10.50 -20.80 -12.22
N LEU A 13 -11.38 -20.13 -11.47
CA LEU A 13 -11.66 -18.69 -11.57
C LEU A 13 -10.45 -17.82 -11.18
N LYS A 14 -9.70 -18.19 -10.13
CA LYS A 14 -8.48 -17.45 -9.72
C LYS A 14 -7.35 -17.53 -10.76
N ASN A 15 -7.24 -18.62 -11.52
CA ASN A 15 -6.26 -18.77 -12.59
C ASN A 15 -6.60 -17.95 -13.86
N LEU A 16 -7.80 -17.36 -13.93
CA LEU A 16 -8.22 -16.50 -15.04
C LEU A 16 -7.88 -15.01 -14.81
N SER A 17 -7.14 -14.66 -13.76
CA SER A 17 -6.64 -13.29 -13.57
C SER A 17 -5.53 -13.03 -14.60
N PRO A 18 -5.79 -12.21 -15.63
CA PRO A 18 -4.82 -12.01 -16.70
C PRO A 18 -3.64 -11.20 -16.13
N PHE A 19 -2.42 -11.61 -16.46
CA PHE A 19 -1.19 -10.83 -16.21
C PHE A 19 -0.87 -10.46 -14.76
N GLY A 20 -1.12 -11.34 -13.78
CA GLY A 20 -0.63 -11.12 -12.41
C GLY A 20 -1.26 -9.91 -11.70
N LEU A 21 -2.45 -9.48 -12.15
CA LEU A 21 -3.29 -8.50 -11.47
C LEU A 21 -3.46 -8.88 -9.99
N GLY A 22 -2.92 -8.03 -9.11
CA GLY A 22 -2.96 -8.21 -7.65
C GLY A 22 -1.77 -8.95 -7.00
N ARG A 23 -0.78 -9.40 -7.78
CA ARG A 23 0.47 -9.97 -7.22
C ARG A 23 1.52 -8.92 -6.86
N VAL A 24 1.56 -7.82 -7.61
CA VAL A 24 2.34 -6.63 -7.25
C VAL A 24 1.55 -5.85 -6.20
N LYS A 25 2.21 -5.32 -5.17
CA LYS A 25 1.60 -4.61 -4.04
C LYS A 25 1.31 -3.14 -4.41
N PRO A 26 0.08 -2.78 -4.78
CA PRO A 26 -0.42 -1.43 -4.46
C PRO A 26 -1.86 -1.50 -3.90
N LYS A 27 -2.09 -2.34 -2.90
CA LYS A 27 -3.45 -2.52 -2.34
C LYS A 27 -3.98 -1.28 -1.61
N HIS A 28 -3.09 -0.43 -1.09
CA HIS A 28 -3.45 0.66 -0.16
C HIS A 28 -3.59 2.04 -0.80
N TYR A 29 -3.37 2.20 -2.11
CA TYR A 29 -3.46 3.53 -2.75
C TYR A 29 -4.85 4.16 -2.62
N ARG A 30 -5.91 3.35 -2.57
CA ARG A 30 -7.28 3.84 -2.32
C ARG A 30 -7.42 4.45 -0.93
N ASP A 31 -6.82 3.83 0.08
CA ASP A 31 -6.84 4.34 1.45
C ASP A 31 -6.00 5.61 1.56
N MET A 32 -4.83 5.66 0.89
CA MET A 32 -4.01 6.87 0.81
C MET A 32 -4.76 8.05 0.18
N LEU A 33 -5.49 7.81 -0.92
CA LEU A 33 -6.31 8.85 -1.55
C LEU A 33 -7.42 9.34 -0.60
N ARG A 34 -8.02 8.46 0.20
CA ARG A 34 -9.01 8.84 1.20
C ARG A 34 -8.41 9.73 2.30
N VAL A 35 -7.19 9.42 2.78
CA VAL A 35 -6.47 10.26 3.76
C VAL A 35 -6.17 11.64 3.20
N VAL A 36 -5.70 11.71 1.94
CA VAL A 36 -5.44 12.99 1.25
C VAL A 36 -6.72 13.80 1.13
N ALA A 37 -7.83 13.18 0.73
CA ALA A 37 -9.12 13.85 0.63
C ALA A 37 -9.61 14.40 1.99
N ARG A 38 -9.34 13.66 3.08
CA ARG A 38 -9.71 14.06 4.44
C ARG A 38 -8.86 15.23 4.99
N ASN A 39 -7.58 15.30 4.61
CA ASN A 39 -6.63 16.32 5.05
C ASN A 39 -6.38 17.41 3.99
N ARG A 40 -7.30 17.56 3.02
CA ARG A 40 -7.13 18.47 1.87
C ARG A 40 -7.00 19.95 2.25
N ASP A 41 -7.45 20.30 3.45
CA ASP A 41 -7.38 21.61 4.07
C ASP A 41 -5.96 21.93 4.59
N ASN A 42 -5.15 20.93 4.91
CA ASN A 42 -3.83 21.10 5.50
C ASN A 42 -2.69 20.43 4.70
N LEU A 43 -2.84 20.35 3.37
CA LEU A 43 -1.89 19.65 2.49
C LEU A 43 -0.46 20.20 2.58
N GLY A 44 -0.29 21.51 2.78
CA GLY A 44 1.03 22.14 2.88
C GLY A 44 1.81 21.68 4.12
N TYR A 45 1.14 21.54 5.25
CA TYR A 45 1.74 20.99 6.46
C TYR A 45 2.00 19.49 6.31
N ALA A 46 1.02 18.74 5.80
CA ALA A 46 1.16 17.31 5.53
C ALA A 46 2.38 17.04 4.62
N TRP A 47 2.58 17.83 3.58
CA TRP A 47 3.74 17.70 2.70
C TRP A 47 5.07 17.96 3.42
N LYS A 48 5.14 18.96 4.31
CA LYS A 48 6.34 19.19 5.13
C LYS A 48 6.63 17.99 6.03
N VAL A 49 5.61 17.45 6.70
CA VAL A 49 5.74 16.25 7.54
C VAL A 49 6.21 15.06 6.72
N LEU A 50 5.64 14.83 5.53
CA LEU A 50 5.97 13.71 4.65
C LEU A 50 7.35 13.82 3.98
N SER A 51 7.77 15.04 3.61
CA SER A 51 9.05 15.26 2.94
C SER A 51 10.23 15.39 3.89
N ARG A 52 10.02 15.89 5.12
CA ARG A 52 11.10 16.17 6.09
C ARG A 52 11.08 15.26 7.31
N GLY A 53 9.96 14.60 7.61
CA GLY A 53 9.87 13.67 8.73
C GLY A 53 10.51 12.31 8.43
N ALA A 54 10.79 11.57 9.48
CA ALA A 54 11.21 10.16 9.41
C ALA A 54 10.07 9.24 9.86
N CYS A 55 10.06 8.00 9.38
CA CYS A 55 9.14 6.97 9.88
C CYS A 55 9.90 5.93 10.70
N ASP A 56 9.50 5.79 11.96
CA ASP A 56 9.97 4.78 12.92
C ASP A 56 9.11 3.50 12.89
N GLY A 57 7.89 3.58 12.39
CA GLY A 57 6.97 2.44 12.28
C GLY A 57 7.32 1.42 11.19
N CYS A 58 8.37 1.63 10.40
CA CYS A 58 8.82 0.70 9.36
C CYS A 58 10.29 0.32 9.57
N ALA A 59 10.62 -0.96 9.48
CA ALA A 59 11.99 -1.48 9.64
C ALA A 59 13.03 -0.91 8.67
N LEU A 60 12.57 -0.17 7.65
CA LEU A 60 13.39 0.44 6.60
C LEU A 60 13.85 1.87 6.95
N GLY A 61 13.39 2.45 8.06
CA GLY A 61 13.87 3.75 8.57
C GLY A 61 13.82 4.87 7.53
N THR A 62 12.63 5.15 6.99
CA THR A 62 12.49 6.09 5.88
C THR A 62 12.77 7.53 6.32
N ALA A 63 13.54 8.28 5.51
CA ALA A 63 13.78 9.71 5.70
C ALA A 63 13.11 10.47 4.55
N GLY A 64 12.11 11.29 4.88
CA GLY A 64 11.23 11.87 3.88
C GLY A 64 10.44 10.79 3.13
N LEU A 65 10.42 10.86 1.80
CA LEU A 65 9.70 9.90 0.94
C LEU A 65 10.60 8.80 0.38
N ARG A 66 11.81 8.62 0.92
CA ARG A 66 12.79 7.65 0.40
C ARG A 66 13.41 6.84 1.53
N ASP A 67 13.94 5.68 1.17
CA ASP A 67 14.75 4.82 2.01
C ASP A 67 16.00 4.37 1.27
N TRP A 68 16.90 3.66 1.96
CA TRP A 68 18.17 3.18 1.40
C TRP A 68 18.09 1.79 0.76
N THR A 69 16.99 1.06 0.93
CA THR A 69 16.85 -0.35 0.52
C THR A 69 16.08 -0.50 -0.79
N LEU A 70 14.99 0.25 -0.95
CA LEU A 70 14.12 0.18 -2.12
C LEU A 70 14.25 1.44 -2.98
N THR A 71 14.41 1.24 -4.28
CA THR A 71 14.39 2.33 -5.25
C THR A 71 12.95 2.79 -5.48
N GLY A 72 12.59 3.97 -4.98
CA GLY A 72 11.28 4.57 -5.22
C GLY A 72 10.78 5.45 -4.08
N THR A 73 9.48 5.72 -4.09
CA THR A 73 8.77 6.44 -3.02
C THR A 73 8.39 5.46 -1.92
N HIS A 74 8.87 5.69 -0.71
CA HIS A 74 8.52 4.90 0.46
C HIS A 74 7.53 5.67 1.35
N LEU A 75 6.26 5.28 1.26
CA LEU A 75 5.20 5.82 2.10
C LEU A 75 4.37 4.68 2.69
N CYS A 76 4.40 4.54 4.01
CA CYS A 76 3.63 3.55 4.74
C CYS A 76 2.29 4.13 5.20
N MET A 77 1.32 3.25 5.42
CA MET A 77 0.01 3.65 5.96
C MET A 77 0.08 4.10 7.43
N VAL A 78 1.10 3.71 8.19
CA VAL A 78 1.24 4.12 9.60
C VAL A 78 1.51 5.62 9.74
N ARG A 79 2.08 6.24 8.69
CA ARG A 79 2.40 7.67 8.65
C ARG A 79 1.25 8.55 8.12
N LEU A 80 0.21 7.94 7.53
CA LEU A 80 -0.91 8.63 6.86
C LEU A 80 -2.18 8.55 7.71
#